data_AF-A0A0S8KGW7-F1
#
_entry.id   AF-A0A0S8KGW7-F1
#
_cell.length_a   1.000
_cell.length_b   1.000
_cell.length_c   1.000
_cell.angle_alpha   90.00
_cell.angle_beta   90.00
_cell.angle_gamma   90.00
#
_symmetry.space_group_name_H-M   'P 1'
#
loop_
_entity.id
_entity.type
_entity.pdbx_description
1 polymer ?
#
loop_
_entity_poly.entity_id
_entity_poly.type
_entity_poly.pdbx_seq_one_letter_code
_entity_poly.pdbx_strand_id
1 'polypeptide(L)'
;MAFLNKDQIDFIRNDLKKRTLSRSFLFNEWVDHVCCDVETMMNRGLSFEDAYGQISRERSDIDISTAHRDVQQFLNHRYVGIKKLLLFAFLLFAASWIINLL
;
A
#
# COMPACT_ATOMS: atom_id res chain seq x y z
N MET A 1 23.95 11.44 17.65
CA MET A 1 23.07 10.32 17.28
C MET A 1 22.05 10.16 18.39
N ALA A 2 20.88 10.77 18.22
CA ALA A 2 19.70 10.47 19.01
C ALA A 2 19.23 9.06 18.63
N PHE A 3 18.90 8.26 19.63
CA PHE A 3 18.41 6.89 19.49
C PHE A 3 17.05 6.79 20.17
N LEU A 4 16.13 6.07 19.54
CA LEU A 4 14.86 5.73 20.16
C LEU A 4 15.06 4.65 21.24
N ASN A 5 14.39 4.81 22.37
CA ASN A 5 14.29 3.74 23.35
C ASN A 5 13.28 2.68 22.89
N LYS A 6 13.39 1.47 23.44
CA LYS A 6 12.52 0.34 23.18
C LYS A 6 11.03 0.68 23.36
N ASP A 7 10.71 1.45 24.40
CA ASP A 7 9.33 1.89 24.68
C ASP A 7 8.78 2.82 23.58
N GLN A 8 9.63 3.68 23.01
CA GLN A 8 9.25 4.59 21.92
C GLN A 8 9.06 3.84 20.60
N ILE A 9 9.91 2.84 20.33
CA ILE A 9 9.78 1.96 19.17
C ILE A 9 8.48 1.14 19.26
N ASP A 10 8.18 0.60 20.44
CA ASP A 10 6.94 -0.15 20.65
C ASP A 10 5.70 0.76 20.59
N PHE A 11 5.80 2.02 21.02
CA PHE A 11 4.76 3.02 20.81
C PHE A 11 4.49 3.25 19.32
N ILE A 12 5.53 3.55 18.53
CA ILE A 12 5.44 3.75 17.08
C ILE A 12 4.82 2.53 16.42
N ARG A 13 5.35 1.33 16.71
CA ARG A 13 4.84 0.06 16.14
C ARG A 13 3.37 -0.14 16.43
N ASN A 14 2.92 0.10 17.67
CA ASN A 14 1.52 -0.10 18.06
C ASN A 14 0.59 0.94 17.43
N ASP A 15 1.02 2.20 17.32
CA ASP A 15 0.23 3.26 16.66
C ASP A 15 0.12 3.00 15.15
N LEU A 16 1.22 2.66 14.49
CA LEU A 16 1.26 2.28 13.08
C LEU A 16 0.39 1.04 12.78
N LYS A 17 0.39 0.05 13.69
CA LYS A 17 -0.44 -1.15 13.57
C LYS A 17 -1.95 -0.86 13.68
N LYS A 18 -2.34 0.17 14.44
CA LYS A 18 -3.74 0.62 14.53
C LYS A 18 -4.19 1.38 13.28
N ARG A 19 -3.28 2.10 12.63
CA ARG A 19 -3.56 2.93 11.46
C ARG A 19 -3.48 2.16 10.12
N THR A 20 -2.67 1.11 10.06
CA THR A 20 -2.43 0.32 8.83
C THR A 20 -3.00 -1.09 8.93
N LEU A 21 -3.49 -1.64 7.81
CA LEU A 21 -3.81 -3.06 7.68
C LEU A 21 -2.54 -3.90 7.88
N SER A 22 -2.36 -4.35 9.12
CA SER A 22 -1.20 -5.06 9.73
C SER A 22 -0.71 -6.36 9.05
N ARG A 23 -0.99 -6.61 7.77
CA ARG A 23 -0.73 -7.88 7.08
C ARG A 23 0.33 -7.86 5.99
N SER A 24 0.98 -6.73 5.71
CA SER A 24 2.07 -6.73 4.74
C SER A 24 3.37 -7.19 5.42
N PHE A 25 4.11 -8.08 4.74
CA PHE A 25 5.50 -8.43 5.09
C PHE A 25 6.40 -7.18 5.21
N LEU A 26 6.00 -6.08 4.57
CA LEU A 26 6.65 -4.77 4.56
C LEU A 26 6.38 -3.95 5.83
N PHE A 27 5.53 -4.40 6.76
CA PHE A 27 5.20 -3.65 7.96
C PHE A 27 6.44 -3.39 8.84
N ASN A 28 7.32 -4.38 8.99
CA ASN A 28 8.54 -4.22 9.78
C ASN A 28 9.51 -3.22 9.13
N GLU A 29 9.72 -3.33 7.81
CA GLU A 29 10.55 -2.38 7.03
C GLU A 29 10.00 -0.95 7.14
N TRP A 30 8.67 -0.82 7.12
CA TRP A 30 8.01 0.47 7.25
C TRP A 30 8.16 1.07 8.65
N VAL A 31 8.05 0.25 9.71
CA VAL A 31 8.33 0.67 11.08
C VAL A 31 9.78 1.14 11.21
N ASP A 32 10.73 0.43 10.62
CA ASP A 32 12.16 0.78 10.67
C ASP A 32 12.43 2.12 9.96
N HIS A 33 11.82 2.35 8.79
CA HIS A 33 11.90 3.64 8.12
C HIS A 33 11.34 4.79 8.96
N VAL A 34 10.18 4.60 9.60
CA VAL A 34 9.59 5.63 10.47
C VAL A 34 10.51 5.88 11.68
N CYS A 35 11.11 4.85 12.26
CA CYS A 35 12.07 5.00 13.35
C CYS A 35 13.29 5.82 12.92
N CYS A 36 13.90 5.52 11.77
CA CYS A 36 15.03 6.30 11.24
C CYS A 36 14.68 7.76 10.95
N ASP A 37 13.47 8.03 10.44
CA ASP A 37 13.01 9.40 10.18
C ASP A 37 12.85 10.18 11.50
N VAL A 38 12.27 9.55 12.54
CA VAL A 38 12.11 10.16 13.86
C VAL A 38 13.47 10.43 14.50
N GLU A 39 14.40 9.48 14.42
CA GLU A 39 15.78 9.65 14.92
C GLU A 39 16.51 10.78 14.20
N THR A 40 16.27 10.95 12.90
CA THR A 40 16.83 12.06 12.12
C THR A 40 16.30 13.41 12.61
N MET A 41 15.01 13.50 12.90
CA MET A 41 14.39 14.71 13.44
C MET A 41 14.85 14.99 14.88
N MET A 42 14.98 13.96 15.71
CA MET A 42 15.54 14.09 17.06
C MET A 42 17.00 14.55 17.02
N ASN A 43 17.80 14.09 16.05
CA ASN A 43 19.17 14.59 15.84
C ASN A 43 19.20 16.08 15.45
N ARG A 44 18.12 16.63 14.88
CA ARG A 44 17.98 18.06 14.58
C ARG A 44 17.55 18.89 15.79
N GLY A 45 17.39 18.27 16.96
CA GLY A 45 17.04 18.95 18.22
C GLY A 45 15.55 18.94 18.55
N LEU A 46 14.72 18.21 17.79
CA LEU A 46 13.30 18.03 18.10
C LEU A 46 13.11 17.00 19.22
N SER A 47 12.07 17.19 20.03
CA SER A 47 11.62 16.16 20.97
C SER A 47 11.05 14.97 20.20
N PHE A 48 11.01 13.79 20.84
CA PHE A 48 10.39 12.60 20.25
C PHE A 48 8.93 12.85 19.83
N GLU A 49 8.17 13.55 20.67
CA GLU A 49 6.76 13.83 20.45
C GLU A 49 6.54 14.75 19.25
N ASP A 50 7.38 15.78 19.11
CA ASP A 50 7.35 16.68 17.96
C ASP A 50 7.79 15.99 16.68
N ALA A 51 8.90 15.23 16.74
CA ALA A 51 9.43 14.48 15.62
C ALA A 51 8.41 13.46 15.09
N TYR A 52 7.84 12.65 15.98
CA TYR A 52 6.82 11.66 15.62
C TYR A 52 5.52 12.32 15.18
N GLY A 53 5.09 13.39 15.85
CA GLY A 53 3.89 14.13 15.48
C GLY A 53 3.98 14.73 14.08
N GLN A 54 5.15 15.21 13.68
CA GLN A 54 5.38 15.78 12.35
C GLN A 54 5.37 14.68 11.27
N ILE A 55 6.10 13.58 11.48
CA ILE A 55 6.14 12.43 10.55
C ILE A 55 4.78 11.75 10.44
N SER A 56 4.06 11.60 11.56
CA SER A 56 2.72 11.01 11.58
C SER A 56 1.69 11.85 10.83
N ARG A 57 1.83 13.18 10.80
CA ARG A 57 0.95 14.07 10.01
C ARG A 57 1.30 14.05 8.54
N GLU A 58 2.58 14.07 8.21
CA GLU A 58 3.05 14.03 6.82
C GLU A 58 2.66 12.71 6.14
N ARG A 59 2.68 11.59 6.88
CA ARG A 59 2.31 10.26 6.37
C ARG A 59 0.84 9.88 6.54
N SER A 60 0.02 10.61 7.31
CA SER A 60 -1.40 10.30 7.43
C SER A 60 -2.20 10.61 6.16
N ASP A 61 -1.71 11.51 5.31
CA ASP A 61 -2.33 11.81 4.00
C ASP A 61 -1.95 10.79 2.92
N ILE A 62 -0.95 9.94 3.16
CA ILE A 62 -0.66 8.76 2.34
C ILE A 62 -1.54 7.61 2.84
N ASP A 63 -2.84 7.90 2.94
CA ASP A 63 -3.85 6.94 3.35
C ASP A 63 -3.99 5.91 2.22
N ILE A 64 -3.33 4.76 2.45
CA ILE A 64 -3.59 3.34 2.12
C ILE A 64 -4.77 3.03 1.17
N SER A 65 -5.81 3.85 1.15
CA SER A 65 -6.81 3.94 0.08
C SER A 65 -6.19 4.04 -1.33
N THR A 66 -5.11 4.80 -1.54
CA THR A 66 -4.52 4.96 -2.89
C THR A 66 -3.75 3.73 -3.34
N ALA A 67 -2.97 3.11 -2.44
CA ALA A 67 -2.24 1.88 -2.75
C ALA A 67 -3.18 0.70 -3.04
N HIS A 68 -4.30 0.58 -2.31
CA HIS A 68 -5.33 -0.41 -2.62
C HIS A 68 -6.10 -0.09 -3.91
N ARG A 69 -6.39 1.19 -4.18
CA ARG A 69 -7.12 1.61 -5.38
C ARG A 69 -6.31 1.38 -6.64
N ASP A 70 -5.00 1.66 -6.63
CA ASP A 70 -4.15 1.44 -7.79
C ASP A 70 -4.05 -0.05 -8.13
N VAL A 71 -3.78 -0.91 -7.14
CA VAL A 71 -3.76 -2.37 -7.35
C VAL A 71 -5.11 -2.89 -7.87
N GLN A 72 -6.23 -2.45 -7.27
CA GLN A 72 -7.56 -2.88 -7.70
C GLN A 72 -7.92 -2.35 -9.10
N GLN A 73 -7.51 -1.14 -9.44
CA GLN A 73 -7.73 -0.54 -10.76
C GLN A 73 -6.89 -1.24 -11.84
N PHE A 74 -5.62 -1.56 -11.57
CA PHE A 74 -4.77 -2.32 -12.48
C PHE A 74 -5.31 -3.74 -12.73
N LEU A 75 -5.76 -4.43 -11.68
CA LEU A 75 -6.38 -5.75 -11.80
C LEU A 75 -7.69 -5.70 -12.58
N ASN A 76 -8.58 -4.75 -12.26
CA ASN A 76 -9.86 -4.60 -12.94
C ASN A 76 -9.68 -4.25 -14.42
N HIS A 77 -8.74 -3.35 -14.76
CA HIS A 77 -8.50 -2.96 -16.14
C HIS A 77 -8.01 -4.13 -17.01
N ARG A 78 -7.05 -4.93 -16.51
CA ARG A 78 -6.58 -6.15 -17.21
C ARG A 78 -7.70 -7.19 -17.32
N TYR A 79 -8.47 -7.38 -16.26
CA TYR A 79 -9.59 -8.33 -16.24
C TYR A 79 -10.69 -7.96 -17.25
N VAL A 80 -11.09 -6.69 -17.33
CA VAL A 80 -12.06 -6.21 -18.32
C VAL A 80 -11.55 -6.40 -19.75
N GLY A 81 -10.26 -6.14 -20.00
CA GLY A 81 -9.63 -6.39 -21.30
C GLY A 81 -9.67 -7.86 -21.71
N ILE A 82 -9.27 -8.75 -20.80
CA ILE A 82 -9.30 -10.21 -21.03
C ILE A 82 -10.73 -10.70 -21.28
N LYS A 83 -11.71 -10.23 -20.51
CA LYS A 83 -13.12 -10.62 -20.68
C LYS A 83 -13.67 -10.23 -22.06
N LYS A 84 -13.33 -9.03 -22.55
CA LYS A 84 -13.75 -8.59 -23.90
C LYS A 84 -13.12 -9.44 -25.00
N LEU A 85 -11.83 -9.76 -24.87
CA LEU A 85 -11.13 -10.61 -25.83
C LEU A 85 -11.71 -12.04 -25.86
N LEU A 86 -12.01 -12.61 -24.70
CA LEU A 86 -12.60 -13.94 -24.58
C LEU A 86 -14.01 -13.99 -25.19
N LEU A 87 -14.82 -12.95 -24.96
CA LEU A 87 -16.14 -12.84 -25.58
C LEU A 87 -16.04 -12.73 -27.11
N PHE A 88 -15.08 -11.96 -27.62
CA PHE A 88 -14.84 -11.83 -29.05
C PHE A 88 -14.40 -13.17 -29.68
N ALA A 89 -13.49 -13.89 -29.04
CA ALA A 89 -13.07 -15.23 -29.48
C ALA A 89 -14.24 -16.22 -29.50
N PHE A 90 -15.11 -16.19 -28.49
CA PHE A 90 -16.30 -17.02 -28.44
C PHE A 90 -17.29 -16.71 -29.58
N LEU A 91 -17.50 -15.43 -29.89
CA LEU A 91 -18.35 -15.01 -31.01
C LEU A 91 -17.79 -15.47 -32.36
N LEU A 92 -16.48 -15.36 -32.58
CA LEU A 92 -15.84 -15.87 -33.79
C LEU A 92 -15.97 -17.39 -33.91
N PHE A 93 -15.79 -18.12 -32.81
CA PHE A 93 -15.97 -19.56 -32.78
C PHE A 93 -17.41 -19.97 -33.11
N ALA A 94 -18.40 -19.32 -32.48
CA ALA A 94 -19.81 -19.57 -32.76
C ALA A 94 -20.18 -19.25 -34.21
N ALA A 95 -19.71 -18.12 -34.75
CA ALA A 95 -19.93 -17.75 -36.15
C ALA A 95 -19.30 -18.75 -37.12
N SER A 96 -18.08 -19.22 -36.85
CA SER A 96 -17.42 -20.26 -37.64
C SER A 96 -18.19 -21.57 -37.64
N TRP A 97 -18.80 -21.93 -36.50
CA TRP A 97 -19.61 -23.14 -36.38
C TRP A 97 -20.92 -23.02 -37.16
N ILE A 98 -21.59 -21.87 -37.11
CA ILE A 98 -22.82 -21.60 -37.87
C ILE A 98 -22.57 -21.65 -39.38
N ILE A 99 -21.44 -21.11 -39.85
CA ILE A 99 -21.07 -21.13 -41.28
C ILE A 99 -20.74 -22.55 -41.75
N ASN A 100 -20.19 -23.40 -40.89
CA ASN A 100 -19.86 -24.79 -41.24
C ASN A 100 -21.09 -25.72 -41.22
N LEU A 101 -22.12 -25.36 -40.44
CA LEU A 101 -23.36 -26.13 -40.30
C LEU A 101 -24.40 -25.83 -41.39
N LEU A 102 -24.28 -24.69 -42.09
CA LEU A 102 -25.16 -24.22 -43.17
C LEU A 102 -24.64 -24.64 -44.54
#